data_AF-A0A117KBL2-F1
#
_entry.id   AF-A0A117KBL2-F1
#
_cell.length_a   1.000
_cell.length_b   1.000
_cell.length_c   1.000
_cell.angle_alpha   90.00
_cell.angle_beta   90.00
_cell.angle_gamma   90.00
#
_symmetry.space_group_name_H-M   'P 1'
#
loop_
_entity.id
_entity.type
_entity.pdbx_description
1 polymer ?
#
loop_
_entity_poly.entity_id
_entity_poly.type
_entity_poly.pdbx_seq_one_letter_code
_entity_poly.pdbx_strand_id
1 'polypeptide(L)'
;MKNLAEDEILRLAKENSPRLLSKYKSLHPDFFEKLALIQFNLQNSELIFCIYLKLNLSTKEIATYTFVTPKAVQNRKNRIRKKLNIESSIDIYKWFDEHL
;
A
#
# COMPACT_ATOMS: atom_id res chain seq x y z
N MET A 1 -3.63 14.18 20.13
CA MET A 1 -4.15 14.98 18.99
C MET A 1 -4.20 14.07 17.78
N LYS A 2 -5.38 13.77 17.24
CA LYS A 2 -5.52 12.97 16.02
C LYS A 2 -5.03 13.79 14.82
N ASN A 3 -4.18 13.21 13.98
CA ASN A 3 -3.69 13.87 12.77
C ASN A 3 -4.79 13.79 11.69
N LEU A 4 -5.46 14.91 11.43
CA LEU A 4 -6.58 15.02 10.49
C LEU A 4 -6.21 14.54 9.08
N ALA A 5 -4.95 14.71 8.67
CA ALA A 5 -4.46 14.26 7.38
C ALA A 5 -4.38 12.74 7.28
N GLU A 6 -3.97 12.06 8.36
CA GLU A 6 -3.92 10.60 8.43
C GLU A 6 -5.34 9.99 8.43
N ASP A 7 -6.27 10.61 9.15
CA ASP A 7 -7.68 10.20 9.15
C ASP A 7 -8.28 10.33 7.74
N GLU A 8 -7.90 11.37 6.98
CA GLU A 8 -8.32 11.54 5.59
C GLU A 8 -7.74 10.45 4.66
N ILE A 9 -6.45 10.13 4.80
CA ILE A 9 -5.82 9.03 4.04
C ILE A 9 -6.56 7.71 4.28
N LEU A 10 -6.82 7.39 5.56
CA LEU A 10 -7.52 6.17 5.91
C LEU A 10 -8.95 6.14 5.33
N ARG A 11 -9.66 7.28 5.34
CA ARG A 11 -10.97 7.40 4.70
C ARG A 11 -10.91 7.13 3.20
N LEU A 12 -9.99 7.80 2.49
CA LEU A 12 -9.80 7.62 1.05
C LEU A 12 -9.45 6.17 0.70
N ALA A 13 -8.68 5.49 1.55
CA ALA A 13 -8.34 4.09 1.40
C ALA A 13 -9.57 3.17 1.51
N LYS A 14 -10.41 3.40 2.53
CA LYS A 14 -11.66 2.64 2.75
C LYS A 14 -12.68 2.84 1.62
N GLU A 15 -12.71 4.02 1.04
CA GLU A 15 -13.59 4.38 -0.09
C GLU A 15 -13.05 3.89 -1.45
N ASN A 16 -11.85 3.29 -1.50
CA ASN A 16 -11.14 2.96 -2.74
C ASN A 16 -11.09 4.15 -3.71
N SER A 17 -10.86 5.34 -3.15
CA SER A 17 -10.95 6.60 -3.88
C SER A 17 -9.75 6.79 -4.83
N PRO A 18 -9.96 7.26 -6.08
CA PRO A 18 -8.86 7.58 -6.99
C PRO A 18 -7.96 8.72 -6.46
N ARG A 19 -8.43 9.49 -5.48
CA ARG A 19 -7.68 10.57 -4.84
C ARG A 19 -6.64 10.08 -3.83
N LEU A 20 -6.70 8.81 -3.43
CA LEU A 20 -5.78 8.24 -2.44
C LEU A 20 -4.32 8.45 -2.84
N LEU A 21 -3.97 8.12 -4.10
CA LEU A 21 -2.59 8.17 -4.56
C LEU A 21 -2.02 9.59 -4.52
N SER A 22 -2.73 10.57 -5.10
CA SER A 22 -2.25 11.95 -5.15
C SER A 22 -2.17 12.57 -3.76
N LYS A 23 -3.15 12.28 -2.89
CA LYS A 23 -3.13 12.76 -1.51
C LYS A 23 -1.97 12.17 -0.71
N TYR A 24 -1.76 10.85 -0.77
CA TYR A 24 -0.67 10.19 -0.07
C TYR A 24 0.70 10.67 -0.58
N LYS A 25 0.85 10.87 -1.90
CA LYS A 25 2.07 11.41 -2.50
C LYS A 25 2.41 12.83 -2.05
N SER A 26 1.41 13.67 -1.82
CA SER A 26 1.61 15.01 -1.29
C SER A 26 2.04 15.04 0.17
N LEU A 27 1.66 14.02 0.96
CA LEU A 27 1.94 13.98 2.40
C LEU A 27 3.20 13.16 2.75
N HIS A 28 3.49 12.14 1.94
CA HIS A 28 4.60 11.21 2.15
C HIS A 28 5.42 11.04 0.86
N PRO A 29 6.04 12.09 0.32
CA PRO A 29 6.86 11.98 -0.89
C PRO A 29 8.01 10.97 -0.71
N ASP A 30 8.65 10.97 0.46
CA ASP A 30 9.75 10.08 0.83
C ASP A 30 9.41 8.59 0.67
N PHE A 31 8.16 8.21 0.93
CA PHE A 31 7.69 6.83 0.72
C PHE A 31 7.83 6.40 -0.74
N PHE A 32 7.47 7.29 -1.68
CA PHE A 32 7.56 7.01 -3.11
C PHE A 32 9.00 7.09 -3.62
N GLU A 33 9.81 7.98 -3.06
CA GLU A 33 11.23 8.06 -3.37
C GLU A 33 11.95 6.75 -2.97
N LYS A 34 11.73 6.27 -1.74
CA LYS A 34 12.26 4.97 -1.28
C LYS A 34 11.75 3.81 -2.14
N LEU A 35 10.46 3.78 -2.47
CA LEU A 35 9.91 2.76 -3.37
C LEU A 35 10.57 2.80 -4.75
N ALA A 36 10.81 3.99 -5.32
CA ALA A 36 11.43 4.14 -6.63
C ALA A 36 12.90 3.70 -6.64
N LEU A 37 13.62 3.86 -5.52
CA LEU A 37 14.98 3.34 -5.34
C LEU A 37 15.03 1.81 -5.35
N ILE A 38 13.96 1.15 -4.89
CA ILE A 38 13.84 -0.32 -4.87
C ILE A 38 13.32 -0.84 -6.22
N GLN A 39 12.28 -0.21 -6.76
CA GLN A 39 11.65 -0.57 -8.02
C GLN A 39 11.06 0.68 -8.70
N PHE A 40 11.74 1.16 -9.75
CA PHE A 40 11.36 2.38 -10.46
C PHE A 40 10.08 2.25 -11.30
N ASN A 41 9.67 1.03 -11.68
CA ASN A 41 8.57 0.80 -12.63
C ASN A 41 7.34 0.14 -11.98
N LEU A 42 6.80 0.78 -10.93
CA LEU A 42 5.53 0.41 -10.34
C LEU A 42 4.38 1.18 -10.99
N GLN A 43 3.33 0.45 -11.37
CA GLN A 43 2.11 1.06 -11.89
C GLN A 43 1.35 1.78 -10.77
N ASN A 44 0.53 2.79 -11.10
CA ASN A 44 -0.30 3.51 -10.11
C ASN A 44 -1.13 2.58 -9.23
N SER A 45 -1.67 1.50 -9.82
CA SER A 45 -2.44 0.51 -9.08
C SER A 45 -1.58 -0.26 -8.07
N GLU A 46 -0.30 -0.49 -8.36
CA GLU A 46 0.66 -1.14 -7.46
C GLU A 46 1.08 -0.20 -6.34
N LEU A 47 1.30 1.08 -6.66
CA LEU A 47 1.56 2.13 -5.67
C LEU A 47 0.40 2.26 -4.68
N ILE A 48 -0.84 2.29 -5.16
CA ILE A 48 -2.04 2.28 -4.30
C ILE A 48 -2.06 1.05 -3.38
N PHE A 49 -1.67 -0.11 -3.92
CA PHE A 49 -1.63 -1.33 -3.11
C PHE A 49 -0.55 -1.28 -2.04
N CYS A 50 0.62 -0.71 -2.35
CA CYS A 50 1.67 -0.44 -1.36
C CYS A 50 1.18 0.48 -0.23
N ILE A 51 0.35 1.48 -0.54
CA ILE A 51 -0.27 2.34 0.49
C ILE A 51 -1.16 1.50 1.42
N TYR A 52 -2.00 0.60 0.89
CA TYR A 52 -2.82 -0.28 1.74
C TYR A 52 -1.98 -1.15 2.68
N LEU A 53 -0.84 -1.64 2.22
CA LEU A 53 0.10 -2.41 3.06
C LEU A 53 0.73 -1.53 4.13
N LYS A 54 1.16 -0.31 3.78
CA LYS A 54 1.74 0.65 4.73
C LYS A 54 0.74 1.12 5.80
N LEU A 55 -0.54 1.18 5.45
CA LEU A 55 -1.64 1.44 6.38
C LEU A 55 -2.04 0.20 7.21
N ASN A 56 -1.29 -0.90 7.11
CA ASN A 56 -1.55 -2.14 7.83
C ASN A 56 -2.95 -2.74 7.62
N LEU A 57 -3.57 -2.46 6.45
CA LEU A 57 -4.89 -3.00 6.14
C LEU A 57 -4.82 -4.50 5.86
N SER A 58 -5.70 -5.27 6.50
CA SER A 58 -5.75 -6.72 6.35
C SER A 58 -6.18 -7.15 4.95
N THR A 59 -5.90 -8.40 4.58
CA THR A 59 -6.37 -9.00 3.31
C THR A 59 -7.89 -8.88 3.16
N LYS A 60 -8.63 -9.00 4.26
CA LYS A 60 -10.10 -8.92 4.27
C LYS A 60 -10.57 -7.48 4.01
N GLU A 61 -9.99 -6.50 4.70
CA GLU A 61 -10.32 -5.08 4.50
C GLU A 61 -10.03 -4.63 3.07
N ILE A 62 -8.85 -4.95 2.54
CA ILE A 62 -8.49 -4.60 1.16
C ILE A 62 -9.46 -5.25 0.16
N ALA A 63 -9.82 -6.52 0.38
CA ALA A 63 -10.79 -7.22 -0.46
C ALA A 63 -12.15 -6.53 -0.45
N THR A 64 -12.63 -6.13 0.73
CA THR A 64 -13.88 -5.40 0.91
C THR A 64 -13.84 -4.03 0.22
N TYR A 65 -12.80 -3.23 0.43
CA TYR A 65 -12.71 -1.87 -0.12
C TYR A 65 -12.55 -1.87 -1.64
N THR A 66 -11.82 -2.85 -2.18
CA THR A 66 -11.53 -2.92 -3.62
C THR A 66 -12.49 -3.82 -4.39
N PHE A 67 -13.53 -4.36 -3.73
CA PHE A 67 -14.54 -5.24 -4.33
C PHE A 67 -13.95 -6.46 -5.07
N VAL A 68 -12.89 -7.05 -4.50
CA VAL A 68 -12.25 -8.26 -5.04
C VAL A 68 -12.23 -9.39 -4.01
N THR A 69 -11.91 -10.60 -4.44
CA THR A 69 -11.80 -11.74 -3.52
C THR A 69 -10.53 -11.65 -2.66
N PRO A 70 -10.55 -12.17 -1.42
CA PRO A 70 -9.34 -12.28 -0.60
C PRO A 70 -8.18 -13.02 -1.30
N LYS A 71 -8.51 -14.00 -2.16
CA LYS A 71 -7.52 -14.72 -2.98
C LYS A 71 -6.84 -13.79 -3.99
N ALA A 72 -7.59 -12.89 -4.64
CA ALA A 72 -7.02 -11.90 -5.55
C ALA A 72 -6.05 -10.95 -4.82
N VAL A 73 -6.41 -10.51 -3.60
CA VAL A 73 -5.53 -9.70 -2.74
C VAL A 73 -4.27 -10.47 -2.38
N GLN A 74 -4.37 -11.74 -1.98
CA GLN A 74 -3.20 -12.56 -1.66
C GLN A 74 -2.27 -12.75 -2.87
N ASN A 75 -2.84 -12.99 -4.05
CA ASN A 75 -2.06 -13.08 -5.29
C ASN A 75 -1.35 -11.76 -5.59
N ARG A 76 -1.99 -10.63 -5.32
CA ARG A 76 -1.40 -9.30 -5.49
C ARG A 76 -0.28 -9.04 -4.49
N LYS A 77 -0.42 -9.43 -3.22
CA LYS A 77 0.68 -9.42 -2.23
C LYS A 77 1.87 -10.20 -2.75
N ASN A 78 1.66 -11.42 -3.24
CA ASN A 78 2.75 -12.25 -3.77
C ASN A 78 3.47 -11.58 -4.97
N ARG A 79 2.74 -10.88 -5.84
CA ARG A 79 3.34 -10.11 -6.94
C ARG A 79 4.17 -8.93 -6.42
N ILE A 80 3.66 -8.17 -5.45
CA ILE A 80 4.39 -7.06 -4.83
C ILE A 80 5.66 -7.56 -4.15
N ARG A 81 5.60 -8.68 -3.40
CA ARG A 81 6.78 -9.27 -2.78
C ARG A 81 7.87 -9.59 -3.80
N LYS A 82 7.51 -10.21 -4.92
CA LYS A 82 8.46 -10.49 -6.00
C LYS A 82 9.04 -9.21 -6.62
N LYS A 83 8.20 -8.21 -6.89
CA LYS A 83 8.63 -6.93 -7.49
C LYS A 83 9.56 -6.11 -6.60
N LEU A 84 9.32 -6.15 -5.29
CA LEU A 84 10.13 -5.45 -4.28
C LEU A 84 11.25 -6.33 -3.70
N ASN A 85 11.45 -7.53 -4.25
CA ASN A 85 12.45 -8.50 -3.81
C ASN A 85 12.37 -8.83 -2.29
N ILE A 86 11.16 -8.96 -1.75
CA ILE A 86 10.92 -9.30 -0.35
C ILE A 86 10.97 -10.82 -0.17
N GLU A 87 11.94 -11.30 0.61
CA GLU A 87 12.10 -12.71 0.93
C GLU A 87 10.84 -13.31 1.56
N SER A 88 10.53 -14.58 1.26
CA SER A 88 9.31 -15.24 1.77
C SER A 88 9.24 -15.40 3.28
N SER A 89 10.39 -15.39 3.96
CA SER A 89 10.54 -15.48 5.41
C SER A 89 10.07 -14.23 6.15
N ILE A 90 10.04 -13.07 5.48
CA ILE A 90 9.77 -11.77 6.09
C ILE A 90 8.26 -11.51 6.13
N ASP A 91 7.69 -10.97 7.21
CA ASP A 91 6.30 -10.51 7.13
C ASP A 91 6.21 -9.27 6.23
N ILE A 92 5.24 -9.25 5.30
CA ILE A 92 5.16 -8.15 4.32
C ILE A 92 4.86 -6.82 5.01
N TYR A 93 4.00 -6.80 6.02
CA TYR A 93 3.62 -5.57 6.71
C TYR A 93 4.81 -5.04 7.51
N LYS A 94 5.50 -5.94 8.23
CA LYS A 94 6.74 -5.61 8.92
C LYS A 94 7.80 -5.01 7.97
N TRP A 95 7.96 -5.58 6.79
CA TRP A 95 8.89 -5.04 5.79
C TRP A 95 8.53 -3.61 5.39
N PHE A 96 7.25 -3.33 5.13
CA PHE A 96 6.76 -1.99 4.82
C PHE A 96 6.94 -1.00 5.98
N ASP A 97 6.81 -1.44 7.22
CA ASP A 97 7.01 -0.61 8.40
C ASP A 97 8.50 -0.25 8.63
N GLU A 98 9.41 -1.17 8.33
CA GLU A 98 10.85 -0.99 8.53
C GLU A 98 11.56 -0.27 7.38
N HIS A 99 11.11 -0.46 6.13
CA HIS A 99 11.85 0.00 4.94
C HIS A 99 11.22 1.21 4.26
N LEU A 100 9.94 1.49 4.51
CA LEU A 100 9.18 2.54 3.82
C LEU A 100 8.57 3.56 4.78
#